data_AF-A0A507F7V7-F1
#
_entry.id   AF-A0A507F7V7-F1
#
_cell.length_a   1.000
_cell.length_b   1.000
_cell.length_c   1.000
_cell.angle_alpha   90.00
_cell.angle_beta   90.00
_cell.angle_gamma   90.00
#
_symmetry.space_group_name_H-M   'P 1'
#
loop_
_entity.id
_entity.type
_entity.pdbx_description
1 polymer ?
#
loop_
_entity_poly.entity_id
_entity_poly.type
_entity_poly.pdbx_seq_one_letter_code
_entity_poly.pdbx_strand_id
1 'polypeptide(L)'
;MPIKQSVVPGVPEDIQVFELFTQSNSLSARCINYGARLTHLMVPDKDGKYRDVLLGFDDPSDYVTIDAEKKTYFGATIGRTCNRITHGHFFLNNRDYNLPINDPPNHLHGGVRGFDKRYWRPTILVQDPPTLRFEYTSADGEEGYPGEVHVSVTYTLAEYNLVIDHTASLTDGNPENLQTVINLTAHPYFNLSGCQEEPDITEHICEIPDAVGYLELTENKVPTGRLVRFDEGDQALNLTTPKPLREGLSQLTHFRGYDHFYLLRDKPAAASPNQISNPAARVTSPTTGIVLELRTDAAGFQLYTGNNLDGSISGKASSQGDNVIYKKYAGLALEPSAPVDAANHPPWRDTVVIGKGQEWRQSLIYGFSTVQRRPASGMWAV
;
A
#
# COMPACT_ATOMS: atom_id res chain seq x y z
N MET A 1 7.76 24.85 -10.54
CA MET A 1 6.97 24.70 -9.30
C MET A 1 7.09 23.23 -8.89
N PRO A 2 7.44 22.96 -7.63
CA PRO A 2 7.59 21.59 -7.12
C PRO A 2 6.28 20.78 -7.13
N ILE A 3 5.12 21.46 -7.12
CA ILE A 3 3.81 20.84 -7.34
C ILE A 3 3.14 21.52 -8.53
N LYS A 4 2.64 20.73 -9.49
CA LYS A 4 1.75 21.17 -10.57
C LYS A 4 0.40 20.50 -10.40
N GLN A 5 -0.67 21.25 -10.66
CA GLN A 5 -2.04 20.74 -10.59
C GLN A 5 -2.72 20.87 -11.94
N SER A 6 -3.49 19.85 -12.31
CA SER A 6 -4.42 19.87 -13.43
C SER A 6 -5.72 19.15 -13.06
N VAL A 7 -6.71 19.20 -13.95
CA VAL A 7 -8.02 18.60 -13.75
C VAL A 7 -8.40 17.81 -15.00
N VAL A 8 -8.87 16.58 -14.80
CA VAL A 8 -9.52 15.76 -15.83
C VAL A 8 -11.00 15.76 -15.51
N PRO A 9 -11.86 16.31 -16.39
CA PRO A 9 -13.30 16.27 -16.19
C PRO A 9 -13.80 14.84 -16.03
N GLY A 10 -14.63 14.60 -15.02
CA GLY A 10 -15.05 13.26 -14.64
C GLY A 10 -16.50 13.18 -14.19
N VAL A 11 -17.03 11.96 -14.13
CA VAL A 11 -18.35 11.65 -13.56
C VAL A 11 -18.15 10.56 -12.50
N PRO A 12 -18.65 10.72 -11.26
CA PRO A 12 -19.53 11.80 -10.79
C PRO A 12 -18.85 13.13 -10.44
N GLU A 13 -17.52 13.15 -10.31
CA GLU A 13 -16.74 14.33 -9.93
C GLU A 13 -15.47 14.45 -10.78
N ASP A 14 -14.92 15.65 -10.85
CA ASP A 14 -13.66 15.92 -11.52
C ASP A 14 -12.48 15.25 -10.81
N ILE A 15 -11.56 14.70 -11.60
CA ILE A 15 -10.33 14.12 -11.10
C ILE A 15 -9.25 15.18 -11.09
N GLN A 16 -8.81 15.57 -9.90
CA GLN A 16 -7.69 16.48 -9.70
C GLN A 16 -6.39 15.68 -9.72
N VAL A 17 -5.45 16.11 -10.56
CA VAL A 17 -4.15 15.47 -10.75
C VAL A 17 -3.04 16.38 -10.22
N PHE A 18 -2.12 15.80 -9.47
CA PHE A 18 -1.00 16.50 -8.84
C PHE A 18 0.31 15.84 -9.24
N GLU A 19 1.20 16.59 -9.90
CA GLU A 19 2.56 16.17 -10.20
C GLU A 19 3.52 16.81 -9.18
N LEU A 20 4.31 15.97 -8.49
CA LEU A 20 5.26 16.37 -7.46
C LEU A 20 6.69 16.14 -7.99
N PHE A 21 7.58 17.11 -7.75
CA PHE A 21 8.97 17.07 -8.21
C PHE A 21 9.92 17.45 -7.07
N THR A 22 10.88 16.58 -6.78
CA THR A 22 12.00 16.92 -5.89
C THR A 22 12.91 17.96 -6.54
N GLN A 23 13.47 18.89 -5.75
CA GLN A 23 14.38 19.91 -6.30
C GLN A 23 15.66 19.31 -6.88
N SER A 24 16.16 18.22 -6.28
CA SER A 24 17.31 17.46 -6.74
C SER A 24 17.04 16.66 -8.02
N ASN A 25 15.79 16.56 -8.45
CA ASN A 25 15.33 15.57 -9.42
C ASN A 25 15.75 14.14 -9.04
N SER A 26 15.72 13.80 -7.75
CA SER A 26 15.92 12.41 -7.31
C SER A 26 14.71 11.52 -7.65
N LEU A 27 13.51 12.11 -7.61
CA LEU A 27 12.21 11.47 -7.82
C LEU A 27 11.20 12.48 -8.39
N SER A 28 10.21 11.97 -9.13
CA SER A 28 8.93 12.64 -9.36
C SER A 28 7.77 11.68 -9.15
N ALA A 29 6.61 12.19 -8.73
CA ALA A 29 5.43 11.39 -8.46
C ALA A 29 4.17 12.05 -9.04
N ARG A 30 3.14 11.25 -9.30
CA ARG A 30 1.82 11.76 -9.70
C ARG A 30 0.73 11.17 -8.82
N CYS A 31 0.00 12.02 -8.12
CA CYS A 31 -1.14 11.62 -7.30
C CYS A 31 -2.47 12.13 -7.88
N ILE A 32 -3.56 11.43 -7.59
CA ILE A 32 -4.93 11.88 -7.92
C ILE A 32 -5.84 11.85 -6.70
N ASN A 33 -6.86 12.70 -6.68
CA ASN A 33 -7.81 12.79 -5.57
C ASN A 33 -8.77 11.59 -5.45
N TYR A 34 -9.02 10.87 -6.55
CA TYR A 34 -9.80 9.63 -6.53
C TYR A 34 -8.98 8.50 -5.89
N GLY A 35 -9.40 8.08 -4.70
CA GLY A 35 -8.72 7.07 -3.88
C GLY A 35 -7.45 7.56 -3.18
N ALA A 36 -7.21 8.89 -3.13
CA ALA A 36 -5.96 9.49 -2.64
C ALA A 36 -4.75 8.69 -3.14
N ARG A 37 -4.63 8.60 -4.46
CA ARG A 37 -3.93 7.49 -5.14
C ARG A 37 -2.62 7.94 -5.74
N LEU A 38 -1.57 7.14 -5.57
CA LEU A 38 -0.29 7.28 -6.25
C LEU A 38 -0.34 6.58 -7.61
N THR A 39 -0.32 7.34 -8.69
CA THR A 39 -0.46 6.80 -10.06
C THR A 39 0.87 6.60 -10.76
N HIS A 40 1.88 7.44 -10.49
CA HIS A 40 3.21 7.36 -11.10
C HIS A 40 4.29 7.61 -10.05
N LEU A 41 5.44 6.96 -10.21
CA LEU A 41 6.63 7.25 -9.44
C LEU A 41 7.86 7.01 -10.30
N MET A 42 8.51 8.10 -10.72
CA MET A 42 9.66 8.08 -11.60
C MET A 42 10.94 8.00 -10.76
N VAL A 43 11.72 6.95 -10.99
CA VAL A 43 12.98 6.67 -10.28
C VAL A 43 14.12 6.52 -11.28
N PRO A 44 15.25 7.22 -11.13
CA PRO A 44 16.41 7.04 -12.00
C PRO A 44 17.06 5.67 -11.74
N ASP A 45 17.33 4.92 -12.81
CA ASP A 45 18.07 3.66 -12.74
C ASP A 45 19.59 3.88 -12.64
N LYS A 46 20.36 2.78 -12.62
CA LYS A 46 21.83 2.82 -12.52
C LYS A 46 22.51 3.60 -13.65
N ASP A 47 21.85 3.74 -14.80
CA ASP A 47 22.33 4.46 -15.98
C ASP A 47 21.76 5.90 -16.05
N GLY A 48 20.99 6.31 -15.04
CA GLY A 48 20.36 7.63 -14.93
C GLY A 48 19.07 7.78 -15.74
N LYS A 49 18.55 6.69 -16.34
CA LYS A 49 17.29 6.71 -17.08
C LYS A 49 16.13 6.54 -16.11
N TYR A 50 15.12 7.40 -16.19
CA TYR A 50 13.95 7.30 -15.34
C TYR A 50 13.06 6.12 -15.72
N ARG A 51 12.60 5.42 -14.68
CA ARG A 51 11.63 4.33 -14.75
C ARG A 51 10.40 4.73 -13.98
N ASP A 52 9.23 4.60 -14.61
CA ASP A 52 8.01 4.54 -13.82
C ASP A 52 7.93 3.17 -13.17
N VAL A 53 8.13 3.13 -11.87
CA VAL A 53 8.21 1.86 -11.14
C VAL A 53 6.84 1.35 -10.71
N LEU A 54 5.74 2.01 -11.11
CA LEU A 54 4.38 1.63 -10.72
C LEU A 54 3.54 1.14 -11.90
N LEU A 55 2.77 0.08 -11.66
CA LEU A 55 1.63 -0.27 -12.50
C LEU A 55 0.51 0.76 -12.33
N GLY A 56 -0.31 0.92 -13.35
CA GLY A 56 -1.49 1.79 -13.30
C GLY A 56 -1.96 2.18 -14.69
N PHE A 57 -2.53 3.38 -14.79
CA PHE A 57 -3.09 3.93 -16.03
C PHE A 57 -2.55 5.33 -16.28
N ASP A 58 -2.40 5.68 -17.56
CA ASP A 58 -2.03 7.03 -17.97
C ASP A 58 -3.22 7.98 -17.83
N ASP A 59 -4.41 7.53 -18.23
CA ASP A 59 -5.67 8.26 -18.09
C ASP A 59 -6.23 8.09 -16.66
N PRO A 60 -6.40 9.19 -15.89
CA PRO A 60 -6.98 9.10 -14.56
C PRO A 60 -8.40 8.52 -14.52
N SER A 61 -9.19 8.64 -15.60
CA SER A 61 -10.55 8.11 -15.66
C SER A 61 -10.60 6.58 -15.64
N ASP A 62 -9.56 5.89 -16.10
CA ASP A 62 -9.46 4.43 -16.07
C ASP A 62 -9.40 3.87 -14.64
N TYR A 63 -8.98 4.67 -13.65
CA TYR A 63 -9.08 4.27 -12.24
C TYR A 63 -10.53 4.21 -11.75
N VAL A 64 -11.43 5.02 -12.32
CA VAL A 64 -12.85 5.06 -11.96
C VAL A 64 -13.63 3.97 -12.71
N THR A 65 -13.22 3.66 -13.94
CA THR A 65 -13.97 2.74 -14.83
C THR A 65 -13.39 1.32 -14.85
N ILE A 66 -12.07 1.17 -14.97
CA ILE A 66 -11.39 -0.12 -15.11
C ILE A 66 -10.90 -0.64 -13.76
N ASP A 67 -10.09 0.13 -13.01
CA ASP A 67 -9.52 -0.31 -11.73
C ASP A 67 -10.60 -0.68 -10.72
N ALA A 68 -11.65 0.16 -10.62
CA ALA A 68 -12.77 -0.05 -9.71
C ALA A 68 -13.58 -1.31 -10.04
N GLU A 69 -13.74 -1.64 -11.33
CA GLU A 69 -14.44 -2.85 -11.78
C GLU A 69 -13.57 -4.10 -11.59
N LYS A 70 -12.30 -4.03 -11.99
CA LYS A 70 -11.33 -5.12 -11.90
C LYS A 70 -10.83 -5.36 -10.48
N LYS A 71 -11.10 -4.44 -9.55
CA LYS A 71 -10.67 -4.49 -8.15
C LYS A 71 -9.15 -4.67 -8.03
N THR A 72 -8.38 -3.90 -8.81
CA THR A 72 -6.90 -3.96 -8.78
C THR A 72 -6.26 -3.08 -7.72
N TYR A 73 -6.94 -1.99 -7.33
CA TYR A 73 -6.50 -1.08 -6.28
C TYR A 73 -5.17 -0.37 -6.56
N PHE A 74 -4.75 -0.26 -7.82
CA PHE A 74 -3.40 0.23 -8.19
C PHE A 74 -3.04 1.57 -7.55
N GLY A 75 -2.17 1.56 -6.53
CA GLY A 75 -1.67 2.76 -5.86
C GLY A 75 -2.64 3.47 -4.94
N ALA A 76 -3.83 2.91 -4.69
CA ALA A 76 -4.85 3.54 -3.86
C ALA A 76 -4.49 3.53 -2.37
N THR A 77 -5.07 4.47 -1.63
CA THR A 77 -5.28 4.32 -0.19
C THR A 77 -6.41 3.33 0.07
N ILE A 78 -6.19 2.37 0.96
CA ILE A 78 -7.16 1.34 1.31
C ILE A 78 -7.69 1.53 2.73
N GLY A 79 -9.00 1.42 2.89
CA GLY A 79 -9.70 1.52 4.17
C GLY A 79 -11.22 1.41 3.98
N ARG A 80 -12.03 1.34 5.04
CA ARG A 80 -11.70 1.66 6.44
C ARG A 80 -10.75 0.66 7.13
N THR A 81 -10.79 -0.62 6.74
CA THR A 81 -9.77 -1.61 7.08
C THR A 81 -9.23 -2.29 5.82
N CYS A 82 -7.92 -2.29 5.63
CA CYS A 82 -7.26 -3.04 4.57
C CYS A 82 -7.26 -4.55 4.83
N ASN A 83 -7.06 -5.32 3.76
CA ASN A 83 -7.11 -6.77 3.74
C ASN A 83 -8.48 -7.33 4.22
N ARG A 84 -8.52 -8.60 4.64
CA ARG A 84 -9.75 -9.33 4.92
C ARG A 84 -10.22 -9.16 6.36
N ILE A 85 -11.54 -9.11 6.52
CA ILE A 85 -12.24 -9.41 7.78
C ILE A 85 -13.03 -10.69 7.56
N THR A 86 -12.79 -11.69 8.41
CA THR A 86 -13.40 -13.02 8.32
C THR A 86 -14.92 -12.90 8.34
N HIS A 87 -15.59 -13.50 7.35
CA HIS A 87 -17.06 -13.46 7.22
C HIS A 87 -17.67 -12.06 7.20
N GLY A 88 -16.87 -11.03 6.94
CA GLY A 88 -17.29 -9.63 7.05
C GLY A 88 -17.92 -9.30 8.40
N HIS A 89 -17.48 -9.94 9.48
CA HIS A 89 -18.09 -9.80 10.78
C HIS A 89 -17.04 -9.45 11.82
N PHE A 90 -17.38 -8.57 12.74
CA PHE A 90 -16.63 -8.39 13.97
C PHE A 90 -17.56 -7.93 15.10
N PHE A 91 -17.16 -8.22 16.34
CA PHE A 91 -17.85 -7.77 17.54
C PHE A 91 -17.17 -6.53 18.10
N LEU A 92 -17.90 -5.47 18.48
CA LEU A 92 -17.36 -4.24 19.10
C LEU A 92 -18.43 -3.56 19.97
N ASN A 93 -18.05 -2.98 21.13
CA ASN A 93 -18.99 -2.32 22.04
C ASN A 93 -20.22 -3.18 22.41
N ASN A 94 -20.01 -4.47 22.64
CA ASN A 94 -21.08 -5.44 22.92
C ASN A 94 -22.14 -5.57 21.79
N ARG A 95 -21.78 -5.23 20.55
CA ARG A 95 -22.65 -5.32 19.37
C ARG A 95 -21.93 -6.05 18.24
N ASP A 96 -22.68 -6.81 17.46
CA ASP A 96 -22.23 -7.43 16.22
C ASP A 96 -22.31 -6.43 15.05
N TYR A 97 -21.25 -6.37 14.25
CA TYR A 97 -21.22 -5.60 13.01
C TYR A 97 -21.06 -6.55 11.83
N ASN A 98 -21.91 -6.37 10.82
CA ASN A 98 -21.86 -7.11 9.56
C ASN A 98 -21.51 -6.14 8.44
N LEU A 99 -20.47 -6.48 7.69
CA LEU A 99 -19.90 -5.72 6.59
C LEU A 99 -20.27 -6.41 5.26
N PRO A 100 -20.28 -5.68 4.13
CA PRO A 100 -20.54 -6.27 2.83
C PRO A 100 -19.53 -7.37 2.47
N ILE A 101 -20.02 -8.51 1.97
CA ILE A 101 -19.18 -9.62 1.50
C ILE A 101 -18.80 -9.39 0.04
N ASN A 102 -17.75 -8.61 -0.18
CA ASN A 102 -17.24 -8.23 -1.51
C ASN A 102 -16.12 -9.15 -2.04
N ASP A 103 -15.62 -10.08 -1.21
CA ASP A 103 -14.69 -11.16 -1.55
C ASP A 103 -15.11 -12.47 -0.86
N PRO A 104 -16.18 -13.15 -1.34
CA PRO A 104 -16.83 -14.22 -0.60
C PRO A 104 -15.88 -15.34 -0.13
N PRO A 105 -16.01 -15.81 1.13
CA PRO A 105 -17.06 -15.45 2.10
C PRO A 105 -16.73 -14.22 2.96
N ASN A 106 -15.73 -13.42 2.61
CA ASN A 106 -15.15 -12.38 3.47
C ASN A 106 -15.46 -10.95 3.00
N HIS A 107 -15.20 -10.00 3.89
CA HIS A 107 -15.06 -8.58 3.55
C HIS A 107 -13.60 -8.27 3.22
N LEU A 108 -13.34 -7.45 2.23
CA LEU A 108 -12.01 -7.13 1.73
C LEU A 108 -11.86 -5.63 1.48
N HIS A 109 -10.73 -5.05 1.92
CA HIS A 109 -10.28 -3.70 1.54
C HIS A 109 -11.34 -2.60 1.77
N GLY A 110 -12.10 -2.70 2.86
CA GLY A 110 -13.09 -1.70 3.26
C GLY A 110 -14.42 -1.76 2.52
N GLY A 111 -14.62 -2.72 1.61
CA GLY A 111 -15.94 -3.07 1.09
C GLY A 111 -16.16 -2.77 -0.39
N VAL A 112 -17.43 -2.57 -0.76
CA VAL A 112 -17.84 -2.41 -2.16
C VAL A 112 -17.32 -1.09 -2.71
N ARG A 113 -17.49 -0.01 -1.95
CA ARG A 113 -16.96 1.33 -2.21
C ARG A 113 -16.08 1.80 -1.05
N GLY A 114 -14.99 1.05 -0.83
CA GLY A 114 -13.91 1.42 0.08
C GLY A 114 -13.23 2.74 -0.29
N PHE A 115 -12.25 3.12 0.51
CA PHE A 115 -11.54 4.41 0.40
C PHE A 115 -10.86 4.62 -0.95
N ASP A 116 -10.50 3.54 -1.65
CA ASP A 116 -9.92 3.52 -2.98
C ASP A 116 -10.85 4.08 -4.08
N LYS A 117 -12.17 4.12 -3.79
CA LYS A 117 -13.23 4.56 -4.72
C LYS A 117 -13.92 5.86 -4.28
N ARG A 118 -13.30 6.62 -3.38
CA ARG A 118 -13.81 7.90 -2.87
C ARG A 118 -13.06 9.06 -3.47
N TYR A 119 -13.74 10.20 -3.64
CA TYR A 119 -13.10 11.47 -3.99
C TYR A 119 -12.66 12.15 -2.70
N TRP A 120 -11.35 12.33 -2.56
CA TRP A 120 -10.76 12.99 -1.41
C TRP A 120 -10.58 14.48 -1.67
N ARG A 121 -10.63 15.30 -0.64
CA ARG A 121 -10.31 16.72 -0.73
C ARG A 121 -8.79 16.92 -0.67
N PRO A 122 -8.13 17.40 -1.74
CA PRO A 122 -6.70 17.66 -1.72
C PRO A 122 -6.39 19.04 -1.09
N THR A 123 -5.27 19.12 -0.37
CA THR A 123 -4.68 20.36 0.14
C THR A 123 -3.15 20.28 -0.02
N ILE A 124 -2.57 21.22 -0.76
CA ILE A 124 -1.11 21.39 -0.81
C ILE A 124 -0.67 22.02 0.51
N LEU A 125 0.13 21.30 1.31
CA LEU A 125 0.61 21.79 2.60
C LEU A 125 1.89 22.60 2.46
N VAL A 126 2.86 22.07 1.72
CA VAL A 126 4.20 22.65 1.56
C VAL A 126 4.70 22.37 0.15
N GLN A 127 5.51 23.28 -0.40
CA GLN A 127 6.13 23.13 -1.72
C GLN A 127 7.51 22.45 -1.67
N ASP A 128 8.21 22.51 -0.53
CA ASP A 128 9.56 21.95 -0.38
C ASP A 128 9.80 21.39 1.04
N PRO A 129 10.01 20.07 1.19
CA PRO A 129 9.71 19.07 0.17
C PRO A 129 8.23 19.14 -0.24
N PRO A 130 7.86 18.80 -1.49
CA PRO A 130 6.46 18.75 -1.92
C PRO A 130 5.62 17.87 -0.99
N THR A 131 4.63 18.47 -0.33
CA THR A 131 3.73 17.78 0.59
C THR A 131 2.27 18.05 0.23
N LEU A 132 1.54 16.98 -0.07
CA LEU A 132 0.14 16.98 -0.48
C LEU A 132 -0.68 16.12 0.47
N ARG A 133 -1.71 16.70 1.09
CA ARG A 133 -2.67 15.97 1.93
C ARG A 133 -3.98 15.75 1.21
N PHE A 134 -4.52 14.56 1.32
CA PHE A 134 -5.88 14.20 0.94
C PHE A 134 -6.69 13.94 2.20
N GLU A 135 -7.93 14.44 2.26
CA GLU A 135 -8.83 14.23 3.38
C GLU A 135 -10.18 13.69 2.91
N TYR A 136 -10.76 12.79 3.71
CA TYR A 136 -12.09 12.26 3.48
C TYR A 136 -12.79 12.08 4.83
N THR A 137 -14.12 12.23 4.83
CA THR A 137 -14.95 11.94 6.01
C THR A 137 -15.82 10.74 5.67
N SER A 138 -15.51 9.61 6.30
CA SER A 138 -16.28 8.39 6.16
C SER A 138 -17.44 8.45 7.15
N ALA A 139 -18.67 8.53 6.63
CA ALA A 139 -19.86 8.68 7.46
C ALA A 139 -20.07 7.49 8.43
N ASP A 140 -20.85 7.71 9.49
CA ASP A 140 -21.32 6.62 10.34
C ASP A 140 -22.13 5.59 9.52
N GLY A 141 -21.83 4.31 9.68
CA GLY A 141 -22.44 3.21 8.94
C GLY A 141 -21.93 3.05 7.50
N GLU A 142 -20.98 3.87 7.03
CA GLU A 142 -20.40 3.70 5.69
C GLU A 142 -19.74 2.32 5.57
N GLU A 143 -20.14 1.54 4.56
CA GLU A 143 -19.73 0.14 4.37
C GLU A 143 -19.99 -0.77 5.60
N GLY A 144 -20.89 -0.37 6.50
CA GLY A 144 -21.26 -1.11 7.71
C GLY A 144 -20.40 -0.82 8.95
N TYR A 145 -19.42 0.08 8.85
CA TYR A 145 -18.54 0.42 9.98
C TYR A 145 -19.18 1.44 10.94
N PRO A 146 -19.06 1.28 12.27
CA PRO A 146 -19.58 2.24 13.24
C PRO A 146 -18.73 3.51 13.30
N GLY A 147 -19.39 4.63 13.56
CA GLY A 147 -18.77 5.93 13.79
C GLY A 147 -18.41 6.66 12.50
N GLU A 148 -18.58 7.97 12.53
CA GLU A 148 -18.03 8.84 11.51
C GLU A 148 -16.53 9.04 11.78
N VAL A 149 -15.72 8.97 10.73
CA VAL A 149 -14.26 9.03 10.80
C VAL A 149 -13.73 10.10 9.86
N HIS A 150 -13.01 11.07 10.41
CA HIS A 150 -12.13 11.92 9.59
C HIS A 150 -10.83 11.18 9.36
N VAL A 151 -10.46 11.01 8.09
CA VAL A 151 -9.25 10.32 7.66
C VAL A 151 -8.43 11.24 6.76
N SER A 152 -7.11 11.20 6.90
CA SER A 152 -6.19 11.90 6.01
C SER A 152 -5.03 11.00 5.56
N VAL A 153 -4.56 11.25 4.35
CA VAL A 153 -3.32 10.69 3.80
C VAL A 153 -2.44 11.81 3.32
N THR A 154 -1.22 11.89 3.82
CA THR A 154 -0.25 12.92 3.45
C THR A 154 0.91 12.28 2.69
N TYR A 155 1.09 12.68 1.43
CA TYR A 155 2.23 12.32 0.61
C TYR A 155 3.29 13.42 0.73
N THR A 156 4.50 13.04 1.13
CA THR A 156 5.68 13.93 1.10
C THR A 156 6.73 13.31 0.18
N LEU A 157 7.09 14.02 -0.90
CA LEU A 157 8.12 13.59 -1.84
C LEU A 157 9.45 14.27 -1.47
N ALA A 158 10.23 13.60 -0.61
CA ALA A 158 11.55 14.04 -0.19
C ALA A 158 12.65 13.48 -1.11
N GLU A 159 13.90 13.88 -0.88
CA GLU A 159 15.02 13.36 -1.65
C GLU A 159 15.13 11.84 -1.50
N TYR A 160 15.07 11.11 -2.62
CA TYR A 160 15.07 9.64 -2.70
C TYR A 160 13.98 8.91 -1.89
N ASN A 161 13.04 9.62 -1.26
CA ASN A 161 12.04 9.01 -0.39
C ASN A 161 10.64 9.53 -0.72
N LEU A 162 9.69 8.61 -0.84
CA LEU A 162 8.27 8.90 -0.77
C LEU A 162 7.76 8.51 0.62
N VAL A 163 7.33 9.50 1.42
CA VAL A 163 6.71 9.29 2.73
C VAL A 163 5.20 9.37 2.58
N ILE A 164 4.49 8.43 3.19
CA ILE A 164 3.03 8.38 3.25
C ILE A 164 2.61 8.25 4.71
N ASP A 165 2.00 9.31 5.23
CA ASP A 165 1.46 9.35 6.59
C ASP A 165 -0.06 9.25 6.54
N HIS A 166 -0.61 8.30 7.28
CA HIS A 166 -2.05 8.15 7.45
C HIS A 166 -2.46 8.59 8.86
N THR A 167 -3.58 9.30 8.96
CA THR A 167 -4.23 9.56 10.24
C THR A 167 -5.73 9.33 10.14
N ALA A 168 -6.34 8.88 11.24
CA ALA A 168 -7.79 8.77 11.36
C ALA A 168 -8.26 9.02 12.79
N SER A 169 -9.40 9.69 12.93
CA SER A 169 -10.02 9.93 14.23
C SER A 169 -11.54 9.86 14.12
N LEU A 170 -12.17 9.35 15.18
CA LEU A 170 -13.62 9.42 15.35
C LEU A 170 -14.06 10.86 15.54
N THR A 171 -15.18 11.24 14.94
CA THR A 171 -15.81 12.54 15.16
C THR A 171 -16.74 12.49 16.37
N ASP A 172 -17.16 13.67 16.85
CA ASP A 172 -18.11 13.77 17.97
C ASP A 172 -19.57 13.43 17.57
N GLY A 173 -19.83 13.04 16.32
CA GLY A 173 -21.16 12.98 15.72
C GLY A 173 -22.16 12.03 16.39
N ASN A 174 -21.78 10.77 16.66
CA ASN A 174 -22.69 9.78 17.26
C ASN A 174 -22.23 9.41 18.68
N PRO A 175 -22.98 9.74 19.75
CA PRO A 175 -22.62 9.38 21.13
C PRO A 175 -22.67 7.88 21.43
N GLU A 176 -23.41 7.08 20.65
CA GLU A 176 -23.45 5.62 20.84
C GLU A 176 -22.22 4.90 20.28
N ASN A 177 -21.57 5.49 19.28
CA ASN A 177 -20.38 4.92 18.66
C ASN A 177 -19.13 5.48 19.34
N LEU A 178 -18.76 4.86 20.46
CA LEU A 178 -17.58 5.23 21.25
C LEU A 178 -16.26 4.71 20.66
N GLN A 179 -16.34 3.70 19.79
CA GLN A 179 -15.18 3.07 19.15
C GLN A 179 -15.49 2.65 17.71
N THR A 180 -14.44 2.51 16.90
CA THR A 180 -14.48 1.95 15.55
C THR A 180 -13.23 1.12 15.26
N VAL A 181 -13.17 0.46 14.11
CA VAL A 181 -11.99 -0.25 13.61
C VAL A 181 -11.39 0.51 12.43
N ILE A 182 -10.07 0.74 12.46
CA ILE A 182 -9.27 1.41 11.42
C ILE A 182 -8.01 0.58 11.16
N ASN A 183 -7.71 0.32 9.90
CA ASN A 183 -6.42 -0.21 9.47
C ASN A 183 -6.17 0.26 8.04
N LEU A 184 -5.28 1.24 7.84
CA LEU A 184 -5.06 1.83 6.53
C LEU A 184 -3.75 1.35 5.93
N THR A 185 -3.71 1.24 4.60
CA THR A 185 -2.48 0.99 3.86
C THR A 185 -2.52 1.66 2.50
N ALA A 186 -1.37 1.71 1.82
CA ALA A 186 -1.28 2.08 0.41
C ALA A 186 -1.05 0.81 -0.41
N HIS A 187 -1.63 0.74 -1.61
CA HIS A 187 -1.56 -0.45 -2.47
C HIS A 187 -0.81 -0.22 -3.81
N PRO A 188 0.37 0.43 -3.85
CA PRO A 188 1.15 0.53 -5.08
C PRO A 188 1.67 -0.84 -5.51
N TYR A 189 1.60 -1.11 -6.82
CA TYR A 189 2.21 -2.29 -7.42
C TYR A 189 3.51 -1.86 -8.07
N PHE A 190 4.62 -2.29 -7.48
CA PHE A 190 5.96 -1.99 -7.94
C PHE A 190 6.43 -2.99 -9.00
N ASN A 191 6.99 -2.46 -10.08
CA ASN A 191 7.91 -3.15 -10.95
C ASN A 191 9.14 -2.26 -11.16
N LEU A 192 10.20 -2.54 -10.38
CA LEU A 192 11.44 -1.75 -10.39
C LEU A 192 12.23 -1.82 -11.71
N SER A 193 11.90 -2.75 -12.61
CA SER A 193 12.47 -2.78 -13.96
C SER A 193 11.77 -1.79 -14.91
N GLY A 194 10.61 -1.24 -14.50
CA GLY A 194 9.69 -0.52 -15.37
C GLY A 194 8.89 -1.51 -16.22
N CYS A 195 7.57 -1.56 -16.03
CA CYS A 195 6.71 -2.52 -16.72
C CYS A 195 6.75 -2.38 -18.26
N GLN A 196 7.19 -1.22 -18.75
CA GLN A 196 7.40 -0.93 -20.18
C GLN A 196 8.63 -1.63 -20.78
N GLU A 197 9.57 -2.10 -19.96
CA GLU A 197 10.79 -2.81 -20.42
C GLU A 197 10.78 -4.28 -20.03
N GLU A 198 10.44 -4.59 -18.76
CA GLU A 198 10.27 -5.96 -18.29
C GLU A 198 8.87 -6.16 -17.73
N PRO A 199 8.08 -7.08 -18.31
CA PRO A 199 6.66 -7.19 -18.01
C PRO A 199 6.36 -7.86 -16.67
N ASP A 200 7.35 -8.42 -15.97
CA ASP A 200 7.16 -9.10 -14.69
C ASP A 200 8.31 -8.89 -13.69
N ILE A 201 8.04 -9.29 -12.44
CA ILE A 201 8.91 -9.12 -11.27
C ILE A 201 9.61 -10.41 -10.82
N THR A 202 9.60 -11.46 -11.64
CA THR A 202 10.06 -12.79 -11.20
C THR A 202 11.54 -12.83 -10.84
N GLU A 203 12.37 -12.03 -11.51
CA GLU A 203 13.81 -11.91 -11.24
C GLU A 203 14.15 -10.85 -10.18
N HIS A 204 13.16 -10.13 -9.63
CA HIS A 204 13.42 -9.21 -8.52
C HIS A 204 13.90 -9.98 -7.30
N ILE A 205 14.89 -9.41 -6.62
CA ILE A 205 15.46 -9.99 -5.39
C ILE A 205 14.77 -9.32 -4.21
N CYS A 206 14.11 -10.11 -3.36
CA CYS A 206 13.39 -9.65 -2.19
C CYS A 206 14.07 -10.13 -0.90
N GLU A 207 14.10 -9.28 0.12
CA GLU A 207 14.62 -9.53 1.45
C GLU A 207 13.72 -8.84 2.50
N ILE A 208 13.41 -9.53 3.59
CA ILE A 208 12.60 -9.08 4.72
C ILE A 208 13.35 -9.42 6.01
N PRO A 209 14.42 -8.68 6.34
CA PRO A 209 15.39 -9.10 7.36
C PRO A 209 14.82 -9.08 8.79
N ASP A 210 13.85 -8.19 9.04
CA ASP A 210 13.23 -8.00 10.36
C ASP A 210 11.98 -8.88 10.57
N ALA A 211 11.60 -9.72 9.60
CA ALA A 211 10.45 -10.61 9.76
C ALA A 211 10.69 -11.62 10.88
N VAL A 212 9.69 -11.78 11.73
CA VAL A 212 9.69 -12.80 12.79
C VAL A 212 8.95 -14.08 12.37
N GLY A 213 8.15 -13.99 11.32
CA GLY A 213 7.32 -15.07 10.77
C GLY A 213 6.26 -14.48 9.83
N TYR A 214 5.32 -15.33 9.42
CA TYR A 214 4.16 -14.94 8.62
C TYR A 214 2.87 -15.50 9.23
N LEU A 215 1.73 -14.90 8.92
CA LEU A 215 0.43 -15.41 9.38
C LEU A 215 0.01 -16.61 8.56
N GLU A 216 -0.31 -17.71 9.23
CA GLU A 216 -0.89 -18.91 8.61
C GLU A 216 -2.24 -18.56 8.00
N LEU A 217 -2.47 -18.98 6.75
CA LEU A 217 -3.70 -18.71 6.03
C LEU A 217 -4.58 -19.98 5.95
N THR A 218 -5.89 -19.76 6.02
CA THR A 218 -6.90 -20.75 5.60
C THR A 218 -6.94 -20.86 4.07
N GLU A 219 -7.67 -21.85 3.55
CA GLU A 219 -7.93 -22.01 2.11
C GLU A 219 -8.57 -20.75 1.47
N ASN A 220 -9.31 -19.96 2.26
CA ASN A 220 -9.93 -18.71 1.83
C ASN A 220 -9.01 -17.49 1.98
N LYS A 221 -7.70 -17.69 2.18
CA LYS A 221 -6.67 -16.64 2.31
C LYS A 221 -6.91 -15.63 3.44
N VAL A 222 -7.45 -16.13 4.54
CA VAL A 222 -7.67 -15.38 5.78
C VAL A 222 -6.81 -15.99 6.89
N PRO A 223 -6.21 -15.20 7.79
CA PRO A 223 -5.40 -15.73 8.88
C PRO A 223 -6.16 -16.71 9.77
N THR A 224 -5.48 -17.75 10.24
CA THR A 224 -5.98 -18.62 11.33
C THR A 224 -5.80 -17.98 12.71
N GLY A 225 -5.04 -16.88 12.77
CA GLY A 225 -4.53 -16.27 14.01
C GLY A 225 -3.18 -16.83 14.46
N ARG A 226 -2.66 -17.88 13.81
CA ARG A 226 -1.34 -18.45 14.12
C ARG A 226 -0.22 -17.71 13.38
N LEU A 227 0.80 -17.31 14.13
CA LEU A 227 2.10 -16.89 13.57
C LEU A 227 2.97 -18.13 13.32
N VAL A 228 3.41 -18.34 12.09
CA VAL A 228 4.33 -19.41 11.71
C VAL A 228 5.75 -18.87 11.67
N ARG A 229 6.64 -19.50 12.45
CA ARG A 229 8.06 -19.16 12.49
C ARG A 229 8.81 -19.85 11.34
N PHE A 230 9.91 -19.25 10.90
CA PHE A 230 10.64 -19.73 9.71
C PHE A 230 11.39 -21.05 9.92
N ASP A 231 11.61 -21.49 11.16
CA ASP A 231 12.20 -22.79 11.48
C ASP A 231 11.21 -23.96 11.39
N GLU A 232 9.91 -23.69 11.44
CA GLU A 232 8.84 -24.69 11.32
C GLU A 232 7.97 -24.55 10.05
N GLY A 233 8.05 -23.41 9.37
CA GLY A 233 7.22 -23.08 8.21
C GLY A 233 7.80 -23.45 6.84
N ASP A 234 7.01 -23.20 5.79
CA ASP A 234 7.44 -23.30 4.39
C ASP A 234 8.63 -22.36 4.10
N GLN A 235 9.74 -22.95 3.65
CA GLN A 235 10.97 -22.20 3.34
C GLN A 235 10.84 -21.30 2.11
N ALA A 236 9.84 -21.53 1.24
CA ALA A 236 9.53 -20.62 0.13
C ALA A 236 9.06 -19.23 0.63
N LEU A 237 8.49 -19.17 1.84
CA LEU A 237 8.07 -17.94 2.50
C LEU A 237 9.18 -17.29 3.32
N ASN A 238 10.30 -17.98 3.56
CA ASN A 238 11.41 -17.43 4.30
C ASN A 238 12.26 -16.49 3.42
N LEU A 239 11.94 -15.20 3.47
CA LEU A 239 12.64 -14.12 2.78
C LEU A 239 13.58 -13.33 3.73
N THR A 240 14.00 -13.91 4.86
CA THR A 240 14.92 -13.21 5.81
C THR A 240 16.32 -12.96 5.23
N THR A 241 16.65 -13.62 4.13
CA THR A 241 17.84 -13.40 3.30
C THR A 241 17.41 -13.08 1.87
N PRO A 242 18.24 -12.37 1.09
CA PRO A 242 17.87 -11.94 -0.25
C PRO A 242 17.70 -13.14 -1.19
N LYS A 243 16.53 -13.26 -1.80
CA LYS A 243 16.19 -14.33 -2.75
C LYS A 243 15.46 -13.78 -3.98
N PRO A 244 15.74 -14.30 -5.19
CA PRO A 244 14.90 -14.05 -6.36
C PRO A 244 13.47 -14.53 -6.12
N LEU A 245 12.47 -13.71 -6.46
CA LEU A 245 11.06 -14.05 -6.23
C LEU A 245 10.63 -15.34 -6.95
N ARG A 246 11.20 -15.63 -8.13
CA ARG A 246 10.95 -16.89 -8.88
C ARG A 246 11.09 -18.16 -8.03
N GLU A 247 11.98 -18.16 -7.03
CA GLU A 247 12.19 -19.32 -6.17
C GLU A 247 10.93 -19.67 -5.39
N GLY A 248 10.29 -18.69 -4.74
CA GLY A 248 9.04 -18.94 -4.04
C GLY A 248 7.83 -18.98 -4.97
N LEU A 249 7.80 -18.17 -6.04
CA LEU A 249 6.68 -18.17 -7.00
C LEU A 249 6.48 -19.53 -7.69
N SER A 250 7.55 -20.32 -7.86
CA SER A 250 7.47 -21.68 -8.41
C SER A 250 6.99 -22.73 -7.40
N GLN A 251 7.12 -22.45 -6.10
CA GLN A 251 6.76 -23.37 -5.01
C GLN A 251 5.36 -23.08 -4.43
N LEU A 252 4.98 -21.80 -4.33
CA LEU A 252 3.71 -21.30 -3.76
C LEU A 252 2.55 -21.41 -4.76
N THR A 253 2.42 -22.57 -5.41
CA THR A 253 1.41 -22.81 -6.45
C THR A 253 -0.01 -22.72 -5.93
N HIS A 254 -0.27 -23.17 -4.71
CA HIS A 254 -1.58 -23.10 -4.05
C HIS A 254 -2.08 -21.66 -3.89
N PHE A 255 -1.21 -20.75 -3.46
CA PHE A 255 -1.51 -19.33 -3.33
C PHE A 255 -1.35 -18.52 -4.63
N ARG A 256 -0.86 -19.20 -5.68
CA ARG A 256 -0.50 -18.65 -6.99
C ARG A 256 0.62 -17.60 -6.90
N GLY A 257 1.42 -17.61 -5.84
CA GLY A 257 2.48 -16.63 -5.57
C GLY A 257 2.49 -16.18 -4.10
N TYR A 258 3.18 -15.09 -3.80
CA TYR A 258 3.12 -14.49 -2.47
C TYR A 258 1.83 -13.70 -2.32
N ASP A 259 1.15 -13.93 -1.20
CA ASP A 259 -0.05 -13.22 -0.75
C ASP A 259 -0.14 -13.39 0.77
N HIS A 260 0.94 -13.03 1.48
CA HIS A 260 1.11 -13.33 2.90
C HIS A 260 1.46 -12.08 3.70
N PHE A 261 0.92 -12.02 4.92
CA PHE A 261 1.29 -11.00 5.90
C PHE A 261 2.53 -11.44 6.67
N TYR A 262 3.58 -10.64 6.61
CA TYR A 262 4.81 -10.82 7.37
C TYR A 262 4.75 -9.97 8.63
N LEU A 263 4.85 -10.63 9.79
CA LEU A 263 4.96 -9.93 11.07
C LEU A 263 6.42 -9.52 11.28
N LEU A 264 6.64 -8.26 11.65
CA LEU A 264 7.97 -7.73 11.93
C LEU A 264 8.31 -7.87 13.42
N ARG A 265 9.60 -7.84 13.73
CA ARG A 265 10.06 -7.74 15.11
C ARG A 265 9.59 -6.42 15.71
N ASP A 266 9.12 -6.46 16.96
CA ASP A 266 8.74 -5.26 17.71
C ASP A 266 9.87 -4.22 17.68
N LYS A 267 9.52 -3.00 17.28
CA LYS A 267 10.39 -1.83 17.31
C LYS A 267 9.90 -0.88 18.41
N PRO A 268 10.80 -0.14 19.08
CA PRO A 268 10.36 0.97 19.93
C PRO A 268 9.47 1.91 19.11
N ALA A 269 8.38 2.41 19.71
CA ALA A 269 7.48 3.33 19.02
C ALA A 269 8.28 4.54 18.50
N ALA A 270 8.24 4.78 17.19
CA ALA A 270 8.85 5.96 16.59
C ALA A 270 8.07 7.20 17.03
N ALA A 271 8.76 8.21 17.55
CA ALA A 271 8.13 9.48 17.93
C ALA A 271 7.80 10.34 16.69
N SER A 272 8.44 10.05 15.54
CA SER A 272 8.21 10.71 14.25
C SER A 272 8.68 9.80 13.09
N PRO A 273 8.17 9.98 11.85
CA PRO A 273 8.63 9.24 10.67
C PRO A 273 10.15 9.25 10.47
N ASN A 274 10.81 10.37 10.83
CA ASN A 274 12.27 10.57 10.70
C ASN A 274 13.11 9.63 11.59
N GLN A 275 12.48 8.89 12.51
CA GLN A 275 13.14 7.91 13.39
C GLN A 275 13.01 6.47 12.87
N ILE A 276 12.26 6.24 11.79
CA ILE A 276 12.14 4.92 11.17
C ILE A 276 13.35 4.73 10.25
N SER A 277 14.46 4.21 10.79
CA SER A 277 15.71 4.10 10.02
C SER A 277 15.89 2.76 9.31
N ASN A 278 15.48 1.66 9.93
CA ASN A 278 15.80 0.31 9.46
C ASN A 278 14.74 -0.18 8.46
N PRO A 279 15.14 -0.62 7.25
CA PRO A 279 14.22 -1.15 6.26
C PRO A 279 13.57 -2.45 6.74
N ALA A 280 12.25 -2.49 6.71
CA ALA A 280 11.45 -3.69 6.94
C ALA A 280 11.55 -4.67 5.76
N ALA A 281 11.68 -4.14 4.53
CA ALA A 281 11.89 -4.94 3.33
C ALA A 281 12.80 -4.22 2.35
N ARG A 282 13.48 -5.00 1.51
CA ARG A 282 14.30 -4.53 0.41
C ARG A 282 14.01 -5.34 -0.84
N VAL A 283 13.70 -4.64 -1.94
CA VAL A 283 13.49 -5.25 -3.26
C VAL A 283 14.47 -4.63 -4.23
N THR A 284 15.13 -5.45 -5.05
CA THR A 284 16.08 -4.98 -6.06
C THR A 284 15.70 -5.53 -7.43
N SER A 285 15.68 -4.69 -8.47
CA SER A 285 15.69 -5.17 -9.86
C SER A 285 17.15 -5.36 -10.31
N PRO A 286 17.56 -6.58 -10.69
CA PRO A 286 18.88 -6.80 -11.30
C PRO A 286 19.08 -6.02 -12.61
N THR A 287 18.01 -5.81 -13.37
CA THR A 287 18.03 -5.17 -14.69
C THR A 287 18.37 -3.70 -14.58
N THR A 288 17.57 -2.93 -13.85
CA THR A 288 17.77 -1.48 -13.70
C THR A 288 18.74 -1.14 -12.59
N GLY A 289 18.99 -2.07 -11.67
CA GLY A 289 19.76 -1.83 -10.45
C GLY A 289 19.02 -0.97 -9.42
N ILE A 290 17.74 -0.64 -9.65
CA ILE A 290 16.91 0.11 -8.69
C ILE A 290 16.66 -0.77 -7.47
N VAL A 291 16.81 -0.14 -6.30
CA VAL A 291 16.55 -0.71 -4.99
C VAL A 291 15.41 0.06 -4.35
N LEU A 292 14.37 -0.65 -3.94
CA LEU A 292 13.29 -0.16 -3.08
C LEU A 292 13.53 -0.65 -1.66
N GLU A 293 13.50 0.26 -0.69
CA GLU A 293 13.52 -0.03 0.74
C GLU A 293 12.20 0.45 1.37
N LEU A 294 11.46 -0.48 1.96
CA LEU A 294 10.28 -0.16 2.76
C LEU A 294 10.72 0.11 4.20
N ARG A 295 10.34 1.26 4.75
CA ARG A 295 10.43 1.54 6.20
C ARG A 295 9.03 1.85 6.71
N THR A 296 8.67 1.36 7.90
CA THR A 296 7.35 1.62 8.49
C THR A 296 7.37 1.44 10.01
N ASP A 297 6.40 2.07 10.68
CA ASP A 297 6.05 1.86 12.09
C ASP A 297 4.93 0.82 12.29
N ALA A 298 4.39 0.25 11.20
CA ALA A 298 3.39 -0.81 11.26
C ALA A 298 3.95 -2.11 11.88
N ALA A 299 3.06 -2.93 12.45
CA ALA A 299 3.40 -4.22 13.02
C ALA A 299 3.94 -5.22 11.97
N GLY A 300 3.51 -5.07 10.72
CA GLY A 300 3.92 -5.90 9.61
C GLY A 300 3.47 -5.34 8.28
N PHE A 301 3.56 -6.16 7.23
CA PHE A 301 3.05 -5.80 5.91
C PHE A 301 2.63 -7.03 5.10
N GLN A 302 1.67 -6.84 4.19
CA GLN A 302 1.35 -7.82 3.16
C GLN A 302 2.38 -7.74 2.03
N LEU A 303 2.92 -8.89 1.62
CA LEU A 303 3.60 -9.05 0.34
C LEU A 303 2.65 -9.76 -0.64
N TYR A 304 2.25 -9.06 -1.69
CA TYR A 304 1.42 -9.60 -2.76
C TYR A 304 2.09 -9.45 -4.11
N THR A 305 2.24 -10.54 -4.87
CA THR A 305 2.98 -10.53 -6.16
C THR A 305 2.08 -10.43 -7.39
N GLY A 306 0.92 -9.76 -7.31
CA GLY A 306 0.07 -9.56 -8.50
C GLY A 306 -0.50 -10.86 -9.07
N ASN A 307 -0.82 -11.82 -8.21
CA ASN A 307 -1.18 -13.20 -8.58
C ASN A 307 -2.49 -13.30 -9.38
N ASN A 308 -3.39 -12.33 -9.22
CA ASN A 308 -4.70 -12.28 -9.87
C ASN A 308 -4.73 -11.43 -11.15
N LEU A 309 -3.61 -10.79 -11.53
CA LEU A 309 -3.51 -10.15 -12.83
C LEU A 309 -3.56 -11.22 -13.92
N ASP A 310 -4.48 -11.08 -14.87
CA ASP A 310 -4.81 -12.12 -15.86
C ASP A 310 -4.47 -11.72 -17.31
N GLY A 311 -3.94 -10.50 -17.52
CA GLY A 311 -3.67 -9.96 -18.84
C GLY A 311 -4.88 -9.28 -19.50
N SER A 312 -5.99 -9.09 -18.80
CA SER A 312 -7.15 -8.34 -19.32
C SER A 312 -7.01 -6.82 -19.20
N ILE A 313 -5.97 -6.34 -18.50
CA ILE A 313 -5.74 -4.92 -18.26
C ILE A 313 -4.68 -4.39 -19.22
N SER A 314 -5.09 -3.42 -20.02
CA SER A 314 -4.20 -2.56 -20.80
C SER A 314 -3.81 -1.38 -19.91
N GLY A 315 -2.58 -1.39 -19.41
CA GLY A 315 -2.06 -0.37 -18.51
C GLY A 315 -1.45 0.82 -19.25
N LYS A 316 -0.43 1.42 -18.63
CA LYS A 316 0.31 2.56 -19.20
C LYS A 316 0.97 2.24 -20.54
N ALA A 317 1.19 3.28 -21.35
CA ALA A 317 1.90 3.23 -22.60
C ALA A 317 3.34 2.71 -22.40
N SER A 318 3.77 1.83 -23.30
CA SER A 318 5.15 1.37 -23.40
C SER A 318 6.02 2.38 -24.15
N SER A 319 7.33 2.19 -24.07
CA SER A 319 8.29 2.96 -24.88
C SER A 319 8.13 2.76 -26.40
N GLN A 320 7.36 1.74 -26.82
CA GLN A 320 7.13 1.40 -28.22
C GLN A 320 5.78 1.93 -28.76
N GLY A 321 4.99 2.60 -27.92
CA GLY A 321 3.72 3.24 -28.30
C GLY A 321 2.46 2.40 -28.03
N ASP A 322 2.58 1.09 -27.85
CA ASP A 322 1.49 0.22 -27.39
C ASP A 322 1.40 0.19 -25.86
N ASN A 323 0.21 -0.04 -25.30
CA ASN A 323 0.03 -0.18 -23.85
C ASN A 323 0.59 -1.50 -23.31
N VAL A 324 1.17 -1.47 -22.11
CA VAL A 324 1.65 -2.67 -21.41
C VAL A 324 0.48 -3.51 -20.93
N ILE A 325 0.48 -4.80 -21.23
CA ILE A 325 -0.53 -5.73 -20.74
C ILE A 325 -0.09 -6.33 -19.40
N TYR A 326 -0.84 -6.06 -18.33
CA TYR A 326 -0.51 -6.54 -16.98
C TYR A 326 -0.96 -7.98 -16.78
N LYS A 327 0.01 -8.90 -16.85
CA LYS A 327 -0.17 -10.33 -16.58
C LYS A 327 0.18 -10.65 -15.13
N LYS A 328 -0.04 -11.91 -14.76
CA LYS A 328 0.39 -12.47 -13.49
C LYS A 328 1.86 -12.13 -13.24
N TYR A 329 2.16 -11.65 -12.04
CA TYR A 329 3.50 -11.19 -11.63
C TYR A 329 3.99 -9.90 -12.30
N ALA A 330 3.11 -9.11 -12.92
CA ALA A 330 3.53 -7.84 -13.52
C ALA A 330 4.08 -6.82 -12.50
N GLY A 331 3.66 -6.92 -11.24
CA GLY A 331 4.14 -6.07 -10.14
C GLY A 331 3.90 -6.73 -8.78
N LEU A 332 4.52 -6.16 -7.74
CA LEU A 332 4.33 -6.56 -6.34
C LEU A 332 3.89 -5.39 -5.47
N ALA A 333 3.05 -5.65 -4.46
CA ALA A 333 2.67 -4.71 -3.44
C ALA A 333 3.36 -5.05 -2.10
N LEU A 334 3.75 -4.00 -1.39
CA LEU A 334 4.20 -4.04 0.00
C LEU A 334 3.27 -3.13 0.80
N GLU A 335 2.39 -3.72 1.60
CA GLU A 335 1.26 -3.02 2.25
C GLU A 335 1.40 -3.03 3.78
N PRO A 336 2.14 -2.07 4.37
CA PRO A 336 2.23 -1.92 5.83
C PRO A 336 0.86 -1.77 6.47
N SER A 337 0.61 -2.54 7.51
CA SER A 337 -0.66 -2.51 8.25
C SER A 337 -0.55 -3.25 9.58
N ALA A 338 -1.60 -3.15 10.39
CA ALA A 338 -1.83 -4.13 11.44
C ALA A 338 -2.12 -5.52 10.84
N PRO A 339 -1.92 -6.62 11.62
CA PRO A 339 -2.25 -7.97 11.19
C PRO A 339 -3.65 -8.08 10.56
N VAL A 340 -3.76 -8.88 9.51
CA VAL A 340 -5.02 -9.15 8.83
C VAL A 340 -6.04 -9.74 9.82
N ASP A 341 -7.31 -9.32 9.69
CA ASP A 341 -8.41 -9.71 10.58
C ASP A 341 -8.18 -9.36 12.08
N ALA A 342 -7.29 -8.40 12.40
CA ALA A 342 -6.97 -8.02 13.78
C ALA A 342 -8.19 -7.70 14.66
N ALA A 343 -9.29 -7.21 14.07
CA ALA A 343 -10.54 -6.95 14.81
C ALA A 343 -11.10 -8.21 15.50
N ASN A 344 -10.87 -9.40 14.93
CA ASN A 344 -11.33 -10.69 15.44
C ASN A 344 -10.25 -11.47 16.19
N HIS A 345 -9.02 -10.96 16.26
CA HIS A 345 -7.89 -11.62 16.93
C HIS A 345 -7.47 -10.81 18.17
N PRO A 346 -7.81 -11.26 19.40
CA PRO A 346 -7.55 -10.53 20.63
C PRO A 346 -6.12 -9.99 20.81
N PRO A 347 -5.05 -10.72 20.44
CA PRO A 347 -3.67 -10.21 20.57
C PRO A 347 -3.36 -8.96 19.74
N TRP A 348 -4.14 -8.67 18.69
CA TRP A 348 -3.88 -7.55 17.77
C TRP A 348 -5.02 -6.54 17.73
N ARG A 349 -6.12 -6.79 18.44
CA ARG A 349 -7.32 -5.98 18.37
C ARG A 349 -7.10 -4.51 18.72
N ASP A 350 -6.26 -4.23 19.71
CA ASP A 350 -5.94 -2.87 20.15
C ASP A 350 -5.09 -2.09 19.12
N THR A 351 -4.56 -2.76 18.09
CA THR A 351 -3.84 -2.09 16.99
C THR A 351 -4.77 -1.46 15.95
N VAL A 352 -6.05 -1.88 15.93
CA VAL A 352 -7.04 -1.43 14.95
C VAL A 352 -8.26 -0.75 15.59
N VAL A 353 -8.54 -0.97 16.88
CA VAL A 353 -9.65 -0.32 17.56
C VAL A 353 -9.23 1.03 18.12
N ILE A 354 -9.93 2.10 17.71
CA ILE A 354 -9.78 3.44 18.30
C ILE A 354 -11.09 3.92 18.91
N GLY A 355 -10.98 4.69 19.99
CA GLY A 355 -12.07 5.38 20.65
C GLY A 355 -12.07 6.89 20.42
N LYS A 356 -13.11 7.57 20.93
CA LYS A 356 -13.19 9.04 20.89
C LYS A 356 -11.99 9.69 21.59
N GLY A 357 -11.47 10.77 20.98
CA GLY A 357 -10.29 11.47 21.46
C GLY A 357 -8.96 10.75 21.21
N GLN A 358 -8.98 9.56 20.60
CA GLN A 358 -7.78 8.88 20.13
C GLN A 358 -7.60 9.12 18.62
N GLU A 359 -6.34 9.28 18.22
CA GLU A 359 -5.95 9.33 16.81
C GLU A 359 -5.22 8.04 16.45
N TRP A 360 -5.69 7.37 15.39
CA TRP A 360 -4.94 6.33 14.72
C TRP A 360 -3.94 6.98 13.77
N ARG A 361 -2.70 6.49 13.75
CA ARG A 361 -1.66 6.94 12.82
C ARG A 361 -0.79 5.79 12.35
N GLN A 362 -0.32 5.87 11.12
CA GLN A 362 0.67 4.94 10.58
C GLN A 362 1.49 5.62 9.49
N SER A 363 2.80 5.37 9.51
CA SER A 363 3.76 5.94 8.58
C SER A 363 4.43 4.84 7.77
N LEU A 364 4.56 5.05 6.46
CA LEU A 364 5.41 4.23 5.62
C LEU A 364 6.25 5.09 4.69
N ILE A 365 7.44 4.60 4.38
CA ILE A 365 8.43 5.26 3.54
C ILE A 365 8.89 4.27 2.50
N TYR A 366 8.76 4.65 1.23
CA TYR A 366 9.39 3.96 0.11
C TYR A 366 10.65 4.75 -0.27
N GLY A 367 11.81 4.23 0.12
CA GLY A 367 13.12 4.78 -0.19
C GLY A 367 13.73 4.13 -1.43
N PHE A 368 14.37 4.93 -2.27
CA PHE A 368 14.95 4.48 -3.53
C PHE A 368 16.44 4.74 -3.60
N SER A 369 17.18 3.77 -4.14
CA SER A 369 18.60 3.91 -4.44
C SER A 369 18.96 3.02 -5.63
N THR A 370 20.25 2.98 -5.99
CA THR A 370 20.76 2.01 -6.97
C THR A 370 21.89 1.17 -6.37
N VAL A 371 22.07 -0.05 -6.85
CA VAL A 371 23.11 -0.96 -6.36
C VAL A 371 24.54 -0.40 -6.42
N GLN A 372 24.80 0.60 -7.28
CA GLN A 372 26.09 1.29 -7.39
C GLN A 372 26.20 2.54 -6.51
N ARG A 373 25.07 3.07 -6.02
CA ARG A 373 24.98 4.33 -5.30
C ARG A 373 24.25 4.09 -3.97
N ARG A 374 24.98 3.69 -2.93
CA ARG A 374 24.50 3.90 -1.56
C ARG A 374 24.59 5.40 -1.26
N PRO A 375 23.49 6.08 -0.87
CA PRO A 375 23.60 7.42 -0.31
C PRO A 375 24.58 7.40 0.87
N ALA A 376 25.42 8.43 1.00
CA ALA A 376 26.33 8.53 2.14
C ALA A 376 25.51 8.44 3.44
N SER A 377 26.04 7.70 4.43
CA SER A 377 25.44 7.55 5.76
C SER A 377 25.20 8.93 6.39
N GLY A 378 23.98 9.46 6.25
CA GLY A 378 23.63 10.84 6.57
C GLY A 378 22.48 11.40 5.72
N MET A 379 22.19 10.84 4.54
CA MET A 379 21.11 11.30 3.64
C MET A 379 19.72 10.71 3.94
N TRP A 380 19.56 9.99 5.05
CA TRP A 380 18.29 9.39 5.47
C TRP A 380 17.52 10.24 6.49
N ALA A 381 17.99 11.46 6.76
CA ALA A 381 17.22 12.42 7.55
C ALA A 381 16.15 13.03 6.64
N VAL A 382 14.89 12.70 6.94
CA VAL A 382 13.70 13.36 6.38
C VAL A 382 13.63 14.79 6.88
#